data_AF-A0A3D9GZQ5-F1
#
_entry.id   AF-A0A3D9GZQ5-F1
#
_cell.length_a   1.000
_cell.length_b   1.000
_cell.length_c   1.000
_cell.angle_alpha   90.00
_cell.angle_beta   90.00
_cell.angle_gamma   90.00
#
_symmetry.space_group_name_H-M   'P 1'
#
loop_
_entity.id
_entity.type
_entity.pdbx_description
1 polymer ?
#
loop_
_entity_poly.entity_id
_entity_poly.type
_entity_poly.pdbx_seq_one_letter_code
_entity_poly.pdbx_strand_id
1 'polypeptide(L)'
;MNPSANGWIKKLLNQVSETKYAETDSYEFYNRLKQAGFIYGSNIKVVLDIVKPFDLTEEERCKINLLLTYYFVYKKGKSQEDFTDSLIRYYKAISDQKRSFFEELFGDKTPDSLLEKMIHKRIHIDDNFITKNFNYFLINALLFVDVLGYQRFLKDENDIKNYVNNLESALETIVFSVIDNKSEKTEYDENLIRLFEDSIRQKNAELPSYKDAVSFIDAPFEKLYAIDLVCMASWTDKIIDTEEREFLVRLKNDLTIDTDIIAQSMNDINLFYDEHKDDVAFLSSKNLAQSFYDNSSKVVSKLITRNSKRLIKELSESKEAMTLLAQSTQRNLTDDEQKKIQTQLLDIFKSIPSLAIFMLPGGMLLLPLFIKFIPKLLPSAFDDNRIDDQKKND
;
A
#
# COMPACT_ATOMS: atom_id res chain seq x y z
N MET A 1 -9.82 14.18 -0.96
CA MET A 1 -10.56 12.97 -0.50
C MET A 1 -9.73 12.32 0.59
N ASN A 2 -10.31 11.60 1.55
CA ASN A 2 -9.56 10.91 2.62
C ASN A 2 -9.84 9.40 2.53
N PRO A 3 -8.95 8.58 1.91
CA PRO A 3 -9.10 7.12 1.84
C PRO A 3 -9.02 6.38 3.18
N SER A 4 -8.74 7.11 4.27
CA SER A 4 -8.82 6.59 5.64
C SER A 4 -10.17 6.92 6.33
N ALA A 5 -11.12 7.53 5.63
CA ALA A 5 -12.46 7.82 6.14
C ALA A 5 -13.54 7.07 5.35
N ASN A 6 -14.65 6.72 6.02
CA ASN A 6 -15.75 5.99 5.39
C ASN A 6 -16.36 6.76 4.20
N GLY A 7 -16.78 6.03 3.17
CA GLY A 7 -17.42 6.57 1.96
C GLY A 7 -16.44 7.17 0.94
N TRP A 8 -15.16 6.85 1.05
CA TRP A 8 -14.14 7.31 0.11
C TRP A 8 -14.26 6.63 -1.26
N ILE A 9 -14.72 5.38 -1.32
CA ILE A 9 -14.92 4.65 -2.59
C ILE A 9 -15.94 5.36 -3.45
N LYS A 10 -17.14 5.59 -2.90
CA LYS A 10 -18.22 6.30 -3.58
C LYS A 10 -17.78 7.69 -4.05
N LYS A 11 -17.01 8.40 -3.23
CA LYS A 11 -16.47 9.72 -3.59
C LYS A 11 -15.45 9.63 -4.72
N LEU A 12 -14.57 8.63 -4.74
CA LEU A 12 -13.60 8.42 -5.80
C LEU A 12 -14.30 8.08 -7.12
N LEU A 13 -15.21 7.10 -7.12
CA LEU A 13 -15.86 6.62 -8.34
C LEU A 13 -16.66 7.73 -9.03
N ASN A 14 -17.32 8.61 -8.27
CA ASN A 14 -17.99 9.79 -8.82
C ASN A 14 -17.03 10.76 -9.51
N GLN A 15 -15.78 10.90 -9.02
CA GLN A 15 -14.77 11.75 -9.66
C GLN A 15 -14.18 11.11 -10.91
N VAL A 16 -14.04 9.78 -10.92
CA VAL A 16 -13.42 9.04 -12.03
C VAL A 16 -14.38 8.90 -13.21
N SER A 17 -15.68 8.75 -12.96
CA SER A 17 -16.70 8.59 -14.01
C SER A 17 -16.79 9.77 -14.99
N GLU A 18 -16.21 10.92 -14.65
CA GLU A 18 -16.16 12.13 -15.47
C GLU A 18 -14.93 12.17 -16.40
N THR A 19 -13.98 11.24 -16.25
CA THR A 19 -12.73 11.19 -17.01
C THR A 19 -12.77 10.14 -18.13
N LYS A 20 -12.00 10.35 -19.22
CA LYS A 20 -11.82 9.41 -20.36
C LYS A 20 -11.12 8.10 -20.00
N TYR A 21 -11.23 7.66 -18.75
CA TYR A 21 -10.62 6.50 -18.14
C TYR A 21 -10.84 5.19 -18.93
N ALA A 22 -12.02 5.03 -19.51
CA ALA A 22 -12.38 3.84 -20.29
C ALA A 22 -11.74 3.81 -21.69
N GLU A 23 -11.29 4.96 -22.21
CA GLU A 23 -10.68 5.11 -23.54
C GLU A 23 -9.18 4.75 -23.53
N THR A 24 -8.52 4.81 -22.38
CA THR A 24 -7.09 4.47 -22.25
C THR A 24 -6.83 3.03 -22.68
N ASP A 25 -5.76 2.82 -23.45
CA ASP A 25 -5.30 1.48 -23.82
C ASP A 25 -4.81 0.69 -22.60
N SER A 26 -4.94 -0.64 -22.62
CA SER A 26 -4.60 -1.49 -21.48
C SER A 26 -3.09 -1.53 -21.20
N TYR A 27 -2.24 -1.50 -22.24
CA TYR A 27 -0.78 -1.45 -22.05
C TYR A 27 -0.34 -0.06 -21.57
N GLU A 28 -0.95 1.01 -22.11
CA GLU A 28 -0.71 2.36 -21.61
C GLU A 28 -1.10 2.47 -20.12
N PHE A 29 -2.26 1.96 -19.74
CA PHE A 29 -2.68 1.97 -18.33
C PHE A 29 -1.71 1.19 -17.43
N TYR A 30 -1.24 0.03 -17.88
CA TYR A 30 -0.22 -0.75 -17.18
C TYR A 30 1.10 0.02 -17.00
N ASN A 31 1.59 0.69 -18.04
CA ASN A 31 2.79 1.54 -17.94
C ASN A 31 2.60 2.70 -16.96
N ARG A 32 1.39 3.27 -16.89
CA ARG A 32 1.06 4.30 -15.88
C ARG A 32 1.06 3.74 -14.46
N LEU A 33 0.67 2.47 -14.26
CA LEU A 33 0.79 1.80 -12.97
C LEU A 33 2.24 1.59 -12.55
N LYS A 34 3.13 1.24 -13.50
CA LYS A 34 4.59 1.17 -13.25
C LYS A 34 5.14 2.52 -12.80
N GLN A 35 4.84 3.58 -13.54
CA GLN A 35 5.23 4.95 -13.19
C GLN A 35 4.64 5.41 -11.86
N ALA A 36 3.45 4.94 -11.48
CA ALA A 36 2.85 5.22 -10.18
C ALA A 36 3.47 4.40 -9.03
N GLY A 37 4.30 3.40 -9.37
CA GLY A 37 4.95 2.47 -8.47
C GLY A 37 4.04 1.36 -7.93
N PHE A 38 2.80 1.26 -8.40
CA PHE A 38 1.85 0.24 -7.96
C PHE A 38 2.34 -1.18 -8.30
N ILE A 39 2.95 -1.36 -9.47
CA ILE A 39 3.50 -2.66 -9.92
C ILE A 39 4.69 -3.10 -9.04
N TYR A 40 5.44 -2.14 -8.49
CA TYR A 40 6.63 -2.40 -7.66
C TYR A 40 6.34 -2.34 -6.15
N GLY A 41 5.06 -2.35 -5.76
CA GLY A 41 4.61 -2.19 -4.37
C GLY A 41 4.79 -0.78 -3.78
N SER A 42 5.54 0.11 -4.44
CA SER A 42 5.99 1.41 -3.92
C SER A 42 5.11 2.56 -4.42
N ASN A 43 3.93 2.75 -3.83
CA ASN A 43 2.89 3.63 -4.39
C ASN A 43 3.20 5.12 -4.20
N ILE A 44 3.98 5.73 -5.09
CA ILE A 44 4.46 7.12 -4.99
C ILE A 44 3.44 8.19 -5.44
N LYS A 45 2.58 7.86 -6.41
CA LYS A 45 1.53 8.76 -6.92
C LYS A 45 0.27 8.00 -7.30
N VAL A 46 -0.81 8.73 -7.57
CA VAL A 46 -2.07 8.15 -8.05
C VAL A 46 -2.00 7.97 -9.57
N VAL A 47 -2.37 6.80 -10.06
CA VAL A 47 -2.39 6.50 -11.49
C VAL A 47 -3.26 7.50 -12.26
N LEU A 48 -2.76 7.98 -13.41
CA LEU A 48 -3.39 8.99 -14.27
C LEU A 48 -3.62 10.37 -13.63
N ASP A 49 -3.05 10.66 -12.45
CA ASP A 49 -3.16 11.95 -11.76
C ASP A 49 -4.61 12.44 -11.56
N ILE A 50 -5.57 11.51 -11.51
CA ILE A 50 -7.02 11.80 -11.49
C ILE A 50 -7.45 12.47 -10.18
N VAL A 51 -6.74 12.15 -9.10
CA VAL A 51 -6.99 12.76 -7.80
C VAL A 51 -6.11 14.00 -7.71
N LYS A 52 -6.73 15.17 -7.50
CA LYS A 52 -6.01 16.43 -7.21
C LYS A 52 -4.90 16.16 -6.20
N PRO A 53 -3.74 16.86 -6.28
CA PRO A 53 -2.64 16.70 -5.35
C PRO A 53 -3.09 17.06 -3.93
N PHE A 54 -3.67 16.07 -3.26
CA PHE A 54 -3.75 16.01 -1.83
C PHE A 54 -2.45 15.36 -1.39
N ASP A 55 -1.88 15.86 -0.30
CA ASP A 55 -0.82 15.13 0.37
C ASP A 55 -1.45 13.81 0.85
N LEU A 56 -1.32 12.71 0.08
CA LEU A 56 -1.82 11.35 0.35
C LEU A 56 -0.68 10.49 0.91
N THR A 57 -0.94 9.59 1.86
CA THR A 57 0.10 8.62 2.29
C THR A 57 0.30 7.56 1.21
N GLU A 58 1.39 6.82 1.28
CA GLU A 58 1.64 5.69 0.37
C GLU A 58 0.52 4.65 0.43
N GLU A 59 0.05 4.31 1.64
CA GLU A 59 -1.09 3.42 1.87
C GLU A 59 -2.38 3.94 1.19
N GLU A 60 -2.65 5.24 1.29
CA GLU A 60 -3.82 5.84 0.66
C GLU A 60 -3.71 5.85 -0.86
N ARG A 61 -2.52 6.09 -1.40
CA ARG A 61 -2.25 5.98 -2.84
C ARG A 61 -2.42 4.54 -3.31
N CYS A 62 -1.95 3.56 -2.53
CA CYS A 62 -2.17 2.15 -2.80
C CYS A 62 -3.66 1.79 -2.85
N LYS A 63 -4.45 2.20 -1.84
CA LYS A 63 -5.91 2.02 -1.82
C LYS A 63 -6.57 2.58 -3.09
N ILE A 64 -6.19 3.80 -3.47
CA ILE A 64 -6.71 4.45 -4.66
C ILE A 64 -6.28 3.71 -5.93
N ASN A 65 -4.99 3.42 -6.10
CA ASN A 65 -4.45 2.75 -7.28
C ASN A 65 -5.05 1.36 -7.48
N LEU A 66 -5.21 0.58 -6.40
CA LEU A 66 -5.85 -0.72 -6.43
C LEU A 66 -7.31 -0.61 -6.91
N LEU A 67 -8.09 0.27 -6.28
CA LEU A 67 -9.50 0.45 -6.62
C LEU A 67 -9.70 0.99 -8.04
N LEU A 68 -8.87 1.95 -8.47
CA LEU A 68 -8.88 2.46 -9.84
C LEU A 68 -8.59 1.30 -10.80
N THR A 69 -7.54 0.52 -10.55
CA THR A 69 -7.17 -0.61 -11.39
C THR A 69 -8.30 -1.64 -11.52
N TYR A 70 -8.99 -1.97 -10.42
CA TYR A 70 -10.20 -2.80 -10.50
C TYR A 70 -11.30 -2.17 -11.36
N TYR A 71 -11.55 -0.87 -11.18
CA TYR A 71 -12.54 -0.15 -11.97
C TYR A 71 -12.18 -0.15 -13.46
N PHE A 72 -10.90 -0.05 -13.82
CA PHE A 72 -10.42 -0.14 -15.20
C PHE A 72 -10.75 -1.49 -15.82
N VAL A 73 -10.36 -2.57 -15.12
CA VAL A 73 -10.63 -3.95 -15.53
C VAL A 73 -12.13 -4.19 -15.66
N TYR A 74 -12.94 -3.73 -14.71
CA TYR A 74 -14.40 -3.80 -14.75
C TYR A 74 -14.98 -3.12 -16.00
N LYS A 75 -14.54 -1.88 -16.30
CA LYS A 75 -15.01 -1.14 -17.48
C LYS A 75 -14.61 -1.80 -18.80
N LYS A 76 -13.39 -2.37 -18.88
CA LYS A 76 -12.96 -3.14 -20.05
C LYS A 76 -13.70 -4.48 -20.18
N GLY A 77 -14.06 -5.11 -19.07
CA GLY A 77 -14.84 -6.35 -19.02
C GLY A 77 -16.31 -6.20 -19.40
N LYS A 78 -16.85 -4.98 -19.46
CA LYS A 78 -18.25 -4.66 -19.84
C LYS A 78 -19.30 -5.43 -19.02
N SER A 79 -18.99 -5.71 -17.75
CA SER A 79 -19.94 -6.34 -16.83
C SER A 79 -21.20 -5.49 -16.66
N GLN A 80 -22.34 -6.17 -16.50
CA GLN A 80 -23.65 -5.55 -16.26
C GLN A 80 -24.01 -5.46 -14.76
N GLU A 81 -23.26 -6.17 -13.91
CA GLU A 81 -23.38 -6.12 -12.45
C GLU A 81 -22.83 -4.78 -11.94
N ASP A 82 -23.35 -4.25 -10.83
CA ASP A 82 -22.74 -3.09 -10.17
C ASP A 82 -21.28 -3.38 -9.81
N PHE A 83 -20.41 -2.38 -9.95
CA PHE A 83 -18.97 -2.55 -9.73
C PHE A 83 -18.65 -3.00 -8.30
N THR A 84 -19.28 -2.37 -7.30
CA THR A 84 -19.02 -2.65 -5.88
C THR A 84 -19.48 -4.07 -5.56
N ASP A 85 -20.66 -4.47 -6.01
CA ASP A 85 -21.19 -5.83 -5.79
C ASP A 85 -20.32 -6.89 -6.49
N SER A 86 -19.93 -6.64 -7.73
CA SER A 86 -19.05 -7.52 -8.51
C SER A 86 -17.71 -7.75 -7.82
N LEU A 87 -17.08 -6.69 -7.31
CA LEU A 87 -15.79 -6.78 -6.64
C LEU A 87 -15.89 -7.47 -5.27
N ILE A 88 -16.97 -7.23 -4.52
CA ILE A 88 -17.25 -7.97 -3.27
C ILE A 88 -17.41 -9.45 -3.56
N ARG A 89 -18.12 -9.81 -4.63
CA ARG A 89 -18.35 -11.20 -5.04
C ARG A 89 -17.06 -11.91 -5.42
N TYR A 90 -16.17 -11.22 -6.14
CA TYR A 90 -14.83 -11.71 -6.43
C TYR A 90 -14.03 -11.97 -5.14
N TYR A 91 -13.95 -10.99 -4.22
CA TYR A 91 -13.23 -11.16 -2.97
C TYR A 91 -13.78 -12.31 -2.11
N LYS A 92 -15.11 -12.51 -2.13
CA LYS A 92 -15.73 -13.67 -1.50
C LYS A 92 -15.31 -14.99 -2.16
N ALA A 93 -15.28 -15.03 -3.50
CA ALA A 93 -14.94 -16.23 -4.26
C ALA A 93 -13.49 -16.70 -4.04
N ILE A 94 -12.55 -15.76 -3.85
CA ILE A 94 -11.14 -16.09 -3.57
C ILE A 94 -10.83 -16.29 -2.08
N SER A 95 -11.78 -16.00 -1.18
CA SER A 95 -11.58 -16.15 0.27
C SER A 95 -11.81 -17.60 0.75
N ASP A 96 -11.01 -18.05 1.74
CA ASP A 96 -11.17 -19.36 2.37
C ASP A 96 -12.38 -19.41 3.33
N GLN A 97 -13.20 -20.47 3.23
CA GLN A 97 -14.37 -20.71 4.08
C GLN A 97 -14.04 -21.28 5.49
N LYS A 98 -12.77 -21.61 5.78
CA LYS A 98 -12.37 -22.30 7.03
C LYS A 98 -11.53 -21.44 7.99
N ARG A 99 -11.03 -20.30 7.52
CA ARG A 99 -10.26 -19.29 8.27
C ARG A 99 -10.43 -17.98 7.52
N SER A 100 -11.63 -17.40 7.52
CA SER A 100 -11.85 -16.33 6.56
C SER A 100 -11.19 -15.04 7.01
N PHE A 101 -10.25 -14.61 6.18
CA PHE A 101 -9.73 -13.26 6.15
C PHE A 101 -10.85 -12.20 6.17
N PHE A 102 -12.07 -12.50 5.70
CA PHE A 102 -13.19 -11.56 5.67
C PHE A 102 -14.43 -11.96 6.50
N GLU A 103 -14.41 -13.09 7.24
CA GLU A 103 -15.60 -13.59 7.98
C GLU A 103 -16.16 -12.54 8.94
N GLU A 104 -15.26 -11.82 9.62
CA GLU A 104 -15.60 -10.78 10.59
C GLU A 104 -16.26 -9.54 9.95
N LEU A 105 -16.18 -9.37 8.63
CA LEU A 105 -16.66 -8.18 7.92
C LEU A 105 -18.08 -8.36 7.37
N PHE A 106 -18.60 -9.58 7.25
CA PHE A 106 -19.88 -9.84 6.57
C PHE A 106 -21.14 -9.37 7.33
N GLY A 107 -21.00 -8.70 8.48
CA GLY A 107 -22.10 -8.06 9.21
C GLY A 107 -22.40 -6.61 8.83
N ASP A 108 -21.70 -6.03 7.85
CA ASP A 108 -21.83 -4.62 7.50
C ASP A 108 -23.10 -4.25 6.73
N LYS A 109 -23.62 -3.05 7.02
CA LYS A 109 -24.94 -2.59 6.56
C LYS A 109 -24.98 -2.08 5.11
N THR A 110 -23.83 -1.81 4.47
CA THR A 110 -23.77 -1.27 3.10
C THR A 110 -22.62 -1.87 2.28
N PRO A 111 -22.80 -2.18 0.98
CA PRO A 111 -21.75 -2.72 0.11
C PRO A 111 -20.47 -1.88 0.08
N ASP A 112 -20.59 -0.54 -0.03
CA ASP A 112 -19.42 0.36 -0.04
C ASP A 112 -18.54 0.19 1.20
N SER A 113 -19.14 0.21 2.39
CA SER A 113 -18.41 0.01 3.66
C SER A 113 -17.75 -1.37 3.75
N LEU A 114 -18.40 -2.41 3.24
CA LEU A 114 -17.82 -3.76 3.22
C LEU A 114 -16.59 -3.80 2.31
N LEU A 115 -16.70 -3.23 1.11
CA LEU A 115 -15.59 -3.17 0.16
C LEU A 115 -14.41 -2.34 0.69
N GLU A 116 -14.70 -1.22 1.36
CA GLU A 116 -13.68 -0.39 2.02
C GLU A 116 -12.86 -1.18 3.03
N LYS A 117 -13.53 -2.00 3.85
CA LYS A 117 -12.84 -2.88 4.81
C LYS A 117 -12.12 -4.03 4.13
N MET A 118 -12.68 -4.62 3.07
CA MET A 118 -12.01 -5.67 2.31
C MET A 118 -10.69 -5.20 1.70
N ILE A 119 -10.71 -4.03 1.02
CA ILE A 119 -9.51 -3.40 0.46
C ILE A 119 -8.51 -3.05 1.56
N HIS A 120 -8.99 -2.44 2.65
CA HIS A 120 -8.11 -2.07 3.75
C HIS A 120 -7.41 -3.30 4.34
N LYS A 121 -8.15 -4.38 4.60
CA LYS A 121 -7.59 -5.61 5.12
C LYS A 121 -6.64 -6.26 4.12
N ARG A 122 -6.99 -6.34 2.82
CA ARG A 122 -6.11 -6.94 1.80
C ARG A 122 -4.76 -6.24 1.67
N ILE A 123 -4.73 -4.91 1.79
CA ILE A 123 -3.49 -4.13 1.77
C ILE A 123 -2.65 -4.36 3.04
N HIS A 124 -3.28 -4.68 4.18
CA HIS A 124 -2.62 -4.92 5.46
C HIS A 124 -2.56 -6.40 5.79
N ILE A 125 -1.42 -7.01 5.52
CA ILE A 125 -1.17 -8.40 5.90
C ILE A 125 -1.01 -8.47 7.42
N ASP A 126 -1.77 -9.33 8.10
CA ASP A 126 -1.57 -9.64 9.52
C ASP A 126 -0.46 -10.72 9.62
N ASP A 127 0.58 -10.52 10.45
CA ASP A 127 0.50 -10.61 11.91
C ASP A 127 1.42 -9.60 12.64
N ASN A 128 0.92 -9.09 13.77
CA ASN A 128 1.55 -8.19 14.74
C ASN A 128 1.85 -6.76 14.27
N PHE A 129 1.15 -5.80 14.90
CA PHE A 129 1.35 -4.38 14.65
C PHE A 129 2.74 -3.88 15.10
N ILE A 130 3.42 -4.60 16.01
CA ILE A 130 4.82 -4.32 16.38
C ILE A 130 5.76 -4.58 15.18
N THR A 131 5.55 -5.65 14.41
CA THR A 131 6.27 -5.92 13.15
C THR A 131 5.79 -5.01 12.01
N LYS A 132 4.52 -4.55 12.00
CA LYS A 132 4.03 -3.52 11.06
C LYS A 132 4.81 -2.21 11.11
N ASN A 133 5.36 -1.84 12.26
CA ASN A 133 6.14 -0.61 12.39
C ASN A 133 7.54 -0.73 11.74
N PHE A 134 8.13 -1.92 11.73
CA PHE A 134 9.41 -2.17 11.04
C PHE A 134 9.20 -2.42 9.54
N ASN A 135 8.04 -2.97 9.15
CA ASN A 135 7.70 -3.37 7.77
C ASN A 135 6.65 -2.47 7.09
N TYR A 136 6.40 -1.23 7.57
CA TYR A 136 5.37 -0.33 7.01
C TYR A 136 5.57 -0.03 5.49
N PHE A 137 6.72 -0.41 4.95
CA PHE A 137 7.18 -0.21 3.59
C PHE A 137 6.93 -1.39 2.66
N LEU A 138 6.56 -2.56 3.19
CA LEU A 138 6.28 -3.75 2.40
C LEU A 138 4.77 -3.79 2.11
N ILE A 139 4.28 -2.82 1.33
CA ILE A 139 2.95 -2.96 0.72
C ILE A 139 3.00 -4.20 -0.15
N ASN A 140 1.93 -5.00 -0.10
CA ASN A 140 1.81 -6.24 -0.83
C ASN A 140 2.13 -6.03 -2.33
N ALA A 141 3.32 -6.43 -2.79
CA ALA A 141 3.70 -6.29 -4.20
C ALA A 141 2.75 -7.12 -5.06
N LEU A 142 2.29 -8.25 -4.55
CA LEU A 142 1.35 -9.17 -5.19
C LEU A 142 -0.10 -8.67 -5.26
N LEU A 143 -0.40 -7.39 -4.95
CA LEU A 143 -1.75 -6.83 -5.14
C LEU A 143 -2.22 -6.88 -6.60
N PHE A 144 -1.30 -6.80 -7.56
CA PHE A 144 -1.67 -6.92 -8.97
C PHE A 144 -2.13 -8.33 -9.35
N VAL A 145 -1.75 -9.36 -8.57
CA VAL A 145 -2.31 -10.73 -8.72
C VAL A 145 -3.83 -10.70 -8.53
N ASP A 146 -4.33 -9.93 -7.56
CA ASP A 146 -5.76 -9.83 -7.33
C ASP A 146 -6.48 -9.16 -8.50
N VAL A 147 -5.82 -8.23 -9.19
CA VAL A 147 -6.35 -7.55 -10.37
C VAL A 147 -6.42 -8.52 -11.55
N LEU A 148 -5.36 -9.30 -11.79
CA LEU A 148 -5.33 -10.35 -12.81
C LEU A 148 -6.40 -11.41 -12.55
N GLY A 149 -6.56 -11.82 -11.29
CA GLY A 149 -7.66 -12.68 -10.85
C GLY A 149 -9.04 -12.06 -11.13
N TYR A 150 -9.25 -10.79 -10.82
CA TYR A 150 -10.53 -10.14 -11.12
C TYR A 150 -10.78 -10.05 -12.64
N GLN A 151 -9.73 -9.80 -13.43
CA GLN A 151 -9.83 -9.83 -14.89
C GLN A 151 -10.22 -11.21 -15.43
N ARG A 152 -9.69 -12.29 -14.84
CA ARG A 152 -10.08 -13.67 -15.15
C ARG A 152 -11.52 -13.94 -14.71
N PHE A 153 -11.88 -13.56 -13.49
CA PHE A 153 -13.21 -13.72 -12.90
C PHE A 153 -14.33 -13.11 -13.76
N LEU A 154 -14.11 -11.89 -14.27
CA LEU A 154 -15.09 -11.23 -15.16
C LEU A 154 -15.32 -11.98 -16.49
N LYS A 155 -14.38 -12.83 -16.90
CA LYS A 155 -14.51 -13.69 -18.09
C LYS A 155 -15.08 -15.06 -17.74
N ASP A 156 -14.61 -15.63 -16.63
CA ASP A 156 -14.92 -16.97 -16.17
C ASP A 156 -14.62 -17.08 -14.67
N GLU A 157 -15.65 -17.41 -13.90
CA GLU A 157 -15.59 -17.50 -12.44
C GLU A 157 -15.12 -18.87 -11.96
N ASN A 158 -15.08 -19.85 -12.86
CA ASN A 158 -14.75 -21.23 -12.52
C ASN A 158 -13.34 -21.32 -11.95
N ASP A 159 -13.24 -21.97 -10.79
CA ASP A 159 -12.00 -22.26 -10.10
C ASP A 159 -11.11 -21.03 -9.82
N ILE A 160 -11.72 -19.84 -9.74
CA ILE A 160 -10.98 -18.57 -9.65
C ILE A 160 -10.03 -18.52 -8.46
N LYS A 161 -10.42 -19.15 -7.34
CA LYS A 161 -9.58 -19.23 -6.15
C LYS A 161 -8.28 -19.96 -6.42
N ASN A 162 -8.34 -21.15 -7.03
CA ASN A 162 -7.14 -21.92 -7.34
C ASN A 162 -6.29 -21.21 -8.39
N TYR A 163 -6.92 -20.59 -9.40
CA TYR A 163 -6.18 -19.76 -10.36
C TYR A 163 -5.38 -18.66 -9.67
N VAL A 164 -5.99 -17.89 -8.75
CA VAL A 164 -5.29 -16.81 -8.03
C VAL A 164 -4.15 -17.35 -7.17
N ASN A 165 -4.37 -18.45 -6.44
CA ASN A 165 -3.33 -19.06 -5.61
C ASN A 165 -2.16 -19.58 -6.46
N ASN A 166 -2.46 -20.26 -7.56
CA ASN A 166 -1.44 -20.79 -8.47
C ASN A 166 -0.66 -19.67 -9.17
N LEU A 167 -1.33 -18.56 -9.53
CA LEU A 167 -0.67 -17.37 -10.09
C LEU A 167 0.31 -16.76 -9.08
N GLU A 168 -0.12 -16.64 -7.82
CA GLU A 168 0.72 -16.13 -6.74
C GLU A 168 1.97 -17.01 -6.54
N SER A 169 1.78 -18.32 -6.38
CA SER A 169 2.89 -19.29 -6.20
C SER A 169 3.80 -19.40 -7.42
N ALA A 170 3.27 -19.27 -8.64
CA ALA A 170 4.08 -19.27 -9.86
C ALA A 170 4.98 -18.02 -9.92
N LEU A 171 4.44 -16.84 -9.64
CA LEU A 171 5.20 -15.59 -9.63
C LEU A 171 6.27 -15.60 -8.53
N GLU A 172 5.92 -16.08 -7.34
CA GLU A 172 6.86 -16.27 -6.23
C GLU A 172 8.02 -17.19 -6.63
N THR A 173 7.70 -18.36 -7.20
CA THR A 173 8.71 -19.32 -7.67
C THR A 173 9.67 -18.69 -8.67
N ILE A 174 9.15 -17.91 -9.63
CA ILE A 174 9.95 -17.23 -10.64
C ILE A 174 10.87 -16.17 -9.98
N VAL A 175 10.36 -15.40 -9.03
CA VAL A 175 11.12 -14.37 -8.31
C VAL A 175 12.21 -14.99 -7.43
N PHE A 176 11.89 -16.03 -6.66
CA PHE A 176 12.90 -16.71 -5.84
C PHE A 176 13.96 -17.41 -6.70
N SER A 177 13.58 -17.93 -7.86
CA SER A 177 14.54 -18.53 -8.80
C SER A 177 15.59 -17.53 -9.31
N VAL A 178 15.27 -16.24 -9.42
CA VAL A 178 16.28 -15.22 -9.79
C VAL A 178 17.14 -14.82 -8.60
N ILE A 179 16.55 -14.68 -7.41
CA ILE A 179 17.30 -14.31 -6.19
C ILE A 179 18.24 -15.43 -5.76
N ASP A 180 17.83 -16.69 -5.89
CA ASP A 180 18.65 -17.86 -5.56
C ASP A 180 19.74 -18.14 -6.59
N ASN A 181 19.64 -17.56 -7.79
CA ASN A 181 20.71 -17.63 -8.78
C ASN A 181 21.91 -16.76 -8.39
N LYS A 182 21.74 -15.79 -7.48
CA LYS A 182 22.80 -14.87 -7.06
C LYS A 182 23.80 -15.58 -6.15
N SER A 183 25.08 -15.40 -6.44
CA SER A 183 26.19 -15.92 -5.62
C SER A 183 26.26 -15.29 -4.22
N GLU A 184 25.98 -13.99 -4.11
CA GLU A 184 25.88 -13.25 -2.85
C GLU A 184 24.54 -12.50 -2.78
N LYS A 185 23.81 -12.68 -1.67
CA LYS A 185 22.54 -11.99 -1.42
C LYS A 185 22.80 -10.70 -0.64
N THR A 186 22.19 -9.60 -1.09
CA THR A 186 22.26 -8.29 -0.46
C THR A 186 21.16 -8.10 0.59
N GLU A 187 21.25 -7.03 1.41
CA GLU A 187 20.16 -6.64 2.30
C GLU A 187 18.86 -6.34 1.53
N TYR A 188 18.98 -5.83 0.29
CA TYR A 188 17.84 -5.64 -0.60
C TYR A 188 17.15 -6.98 -0.94
N ASP A 189 17.92 -8.00 -1.30
CA ASP A 189 17.39 -9.33 -1.62
C ASP A 189 16.70 -9.97 -0.42
N GLU A 190 17.29 -9.86 0.77
CA GLU A 190 16.69 -10.36 2.01
C GLU A 190 15.36 -9.66 2.33
N ASN A 191 15.31 -8.33 2.15
CA ASN A 191 14.08 -7.55 2.36
C ASN A 191 13.02 -7.89 1.31
N LEU A 192 13.43 -8.16 0.07
CA LEU A 192 12.54 -8.57 -1.00
C LEU A 192 11.95 -9.96 -0.74
N ILE A 193 12.77 -10.92 -0.33
CA ILE A 193 12.29 -12.25 0.07
C ILE A 193 11.21 -12.11 1.15
N ARG A 194 11.51 -11.34 2.21
CA ARG A 194 10.53 -11.08 3.29
C ARG A 194 9.26 -10.41 2.77
N LEU A 195 9.37 -9.46 1.83
CA LEU A 195 8.21 -8.82 1.20
C LEU A 195 7.30 -9.85 0.53
N PHE A 196 7.88 -10.76 -0.26
CA PHE A 196 7.12 -11.78 -0.98
C PHE A 196 6.54 -12.81 -0.01
N GLU A 197 7.34 -13.32 0.94
CA GLU A 197 6.88 -14.26 1.97
C GLU A 197 5.70 -13.71 2.77
N ASP A 198 5.76 -12.43 3.17
CA ASP A 198 4.65 -11.75 3.84
C ASP A 198 3.45 -11.56 2.90
N SER A 199 3.67 -11.32 1.59
CA SER A 199 2.63 -11.05 0.59
C SER A 199 1.67 -12.21 0.30
N ILE A 200 2.04 -13.43 0.69
CA ILE A 200 1.36 -14.67 0.33
C ILE A 200 0.08 -14.90 1.15
N ARG A 201 -0.99 -15.30 0.44
CA ARG A 201 -2.26 -15.70 1.05
C ARG A 201 -2.19 -17.05 1.75
N GLN A 202 -1.52 -18.03 1.13
CA GLN A 202 -1.39 -19.38 1.67
C GLN A 202 -0.03 -19.60 2.32
N LYS A 203 0.08 -19.24 3.60
CA LYS A 203 1.28 -19.56 4.39
C LYS A 203 1.51 -21.08 4.37
N ASN A 204 2.69 -21.53 3.93
CA ASN A 204 3.14 -22.93 3.81
C ASN A 204 2.60 -23.74 2.61
N ALA A 205 2.14 -23.12 1.52
CA ALA A 205 1.91 -23.86 0.28
C ALA A 205 3.26 -24.36 -0.30
N GLU A 206 3.28 -25.58 -0.84
CA GLU A 206 4.45 -26.06 -1.58
C GLU A 206 4.55 -25.28 -2.90
N LEU A 207 5.72 -24.68 -3.14
CA LEU A 207 5.97 -23.96 -4.37
C LEU A 207 6.12 -24.93 -5.55
N PRO A 208 5.55 -24.61 -6.73
CA PRO A 208 5.75 -25.41 -7.93
C PRO A 208 7.21 -25.42 -8.37
N SER A 209 7.56 -26.34 -9.26
CA SER A 209 8.86 -26.24 -9.94
C SER A 209 8.90 -25.00 -10.84
N TYR A 210 10.08 -24.44 -11.11
CA TYR A 210 10.24 -23.31 -12.04
C TYR A 210 9.57 -23.57 -13.40
N LYS A 211 9.69 -24.79 -13.91
CA LYS A 211 9.09 -25.19 -15.19
C LYS A 211 7.55 -25.13 -15.13
N ASP A 212 6.96 -25.62 -14.06
CA ASP A 212 5.50 -25.61 -13.88
C ASP A 212 5.00 -24.17 -13.64
N ALA A 213 5.76 -23.37 -12.91
CA ALA A 213 5.48 -21.94 -12.69
C ALA A 213 5.44 -21.17 -14.01
N VAL A 214 6.48 -21.28 -14.85
CA VAL A 214 6.51 -20.60 -16.15
C VAL A 214 5.40 -21.12 -17.07
N SER A 215 5.12 -22.43 -17.05
CA SER A 215 4.04 -23.02 -17.86
C SER A 215 2.64 -22.53 -17.46
N PHE A 216 2.47 -22.10 -16.20
CA PHE A 216 1.21 -21.54 -15.71
C PHE A 216 0.98 -20.10 -16.19
N ILE A 217 2.05 -19.32 -16.39
CA ILE A 217 1.99 -17.91 -16.78
C ILE A 217 1.78 -17.79 -18.29
N ASP A 218 0.56 -17.49 -18.71
CA ASP A 218 0.19 -17.49 -20.13
C ASP A 218 -0.37 -16.14 -20.61
N ALA A 219 -1.19 -15.46 -19.80
CA ALA A 219 -1.85 -14.25 -20.25
C ALA A 219 -0.86 -13.08 -20.43
N PRO A 220 -1.09 -12.16 -21.39
CA PRO A 220 -0.15 -11.08 -21.69
C PRO A 220 0.26 -10.23 -20.47
N PHE A 221 -0.70 -9.88 -19.60
CA PHE A 221 -0.40 -9.09 -18.40
C PHE A 221 0.21 -9.90 -17.26
N GLU A 222 -0.01 -11.22 -17.20
CA GLU A 222 0.70 -12.10 -16.25
C GLU A 222 2.17 -12.16 -16.64
N LYS A 223 2.45 -12.32 -17.94
CA LYS A 223 3.80 -12.33 -18.52
C LYS A 223 4.56 -11.02 -18.27
N LEU A 224 3.93 -9.88 -18.56
CA LEU A 224 4.51 -8.57 -18.26
C LEU A 224 4.82 -8.42 -16.78
N TYR A 225 3.86 -8.78 -15.93
CA TYR A 225 4.03 -8.66 -14.49
C TYR A 225 5.13 -9.57 -13.94
N ALA A 226 5.27 -10.80 -14.43
CA ALA A 226 6.38 -11.68 -14.07
C ALA A 226 7.73 -11.04 -14.43
N ILE A 227 7.87 -10.46 -15.63
CA ILE A 227 9.09 -9.78 -16.06
C ILE A 227 9.40 -8.57 -15.18
N ASP A 228 8.40 -7.74 -14.88
CA ASP A 228 8.59 -6.55 -14.05
C ASP A 228 8.98 -6.89 -12.59
N LEU A 229 8.41 -7.98 -12.03
CA LEU A 229 8.81 -8.48 -10.71
C LEU A 229 10.24 -9.04 -10.71
N VAL A 230 10.65 -9.74 -11.78
CA VAL A 230 12.04 -10.23 -11.89
C VAL A 230 13.02 -9.09 -12.12
N CYS A 231 12.65 -8.07 -12.90
CA CYS A 231 13.46 -6.86 -13.04
C CYS A 231 13.64 -6.14 -11.69
N MET A 232 12.57 -6.06 -10.88
CA MET A 232 12.65 -5.56 -9.51
C MET A 232 13.57 -6.42 -8.65
N ALA A 233 13.45 -7.75 -8.70
CA ALA A 233 14.30 -8.65 -7.93
C ALA A 233 15.77 -8.68 -8.35
N SER A 234 16.04 -8.37 -9.62
CA SER A 234 17.38 -8.27 -10.18
C SER A 234 18.01 -6.88 -9.96
N TRP A 235 17.31 -5.96 -9.29
CA TRP A 235 17.79 -4.60 -9.10
C TRP A 235 18.59 -4.51 -7.80
N THR A 236 19.82 -5.02 -7.81
CA THR A 236 20.77 -4.87 -6.71
C THR A 236 21.83 -3.84 -7.09
N ASP A 237 21.92 -2.73 -6.35
CA ASP A 237 22.93 -1.68 -6.55
C ASP A 237 22.95 -0.97 -7.92
N LYS A 238 21.76 -0.78 -8.52
CA LYS A 238 21.56 -0.06 -9.80
C LYS A 238 22.19 -0.72 -11.03
N ILE A 239 22.70 -1.95 -10.92
CA ILE A 239 23.30 -2.67 -12.03
C ILE A 239 22.80 -4.10 -12.00
N ILE A 240 22.01 -4.46 -13.02
CA ILE A 240 21.71 -5.87 -13.29
C ILE A 240 23.00 -6.52 -13.77
N ASP A 241 23.48 -7.51 -13.03
CA ASP A 241 24.71 -8.22 -13.31
C ASP A 241 24.57 -9.23 -14.47
N THR A 242 25.60 -10.03 -14.72
CA THR A 242 25.58 -10.98 -15.84
C THR A 242 24.66 -12.18 -15.56
N GLU A 243 24.64 -12.70 -14.34
CA GLU A 243 23.82 -13.85 -13.94
C GLU A 243 22.33 -13.51 -13.99
N GLU A 244 21.97 -12.30 -13.58
CA GLU A 244 20.62 -11.77 -13.62
C GLU A 244 20.15 -11.48 -15.06
N ARG A 245 21.03 -10.94 -15.92
CA ARG A 245 20.72 -10.78 -17.35
C ARG A 245 20.51 -12.12 -18.03
N GLU A 246 21.33 -13.11 -17.74
CA GLU A 246 21.16 -14.48 -18.25
C GLU A 246 19.84 -15.09 -17.81
N PHE A 247 19.45 -14.89 -16.54
CA PHE A 247 18.14 -15.29 -16.03
C PHE A 247 17.00 -14.62 -16.81
N LEU A 248 17.03 -13.30 -16.98
CA LEU A 248 16.00 -12.54 -17.70
C LEU A 248 15.86 -13.01 -19.16
N VAL A 249 16.99 -13.28 -19.83
CA VAL A 249 16.98 -13.81 -21.20
C VAL A 249 16.36 -15.21 -21.26
N ARG A 250 16.66 -16.08 -20.29
CA ARG A 250 16.02 -17.40 -20.17
C ARG A 250 14.53 -17.27 -19.95
N LEU A 251 14.12 -16.48 -18.95
CA LEU A 251 12.71 -16.28 -18.61
C LEU A 251 11.90 -15.74 -19.80
N LYS A 252 12.48 -14.81 -20.58
CA LYS A 252 11.85 -14.31 -21.82
C LYS A 252 11.56 -15.44 -22.82
N ASN A 253 12.54 -16.32 -23.04
CA ASN A 253 12.37 -17.44 -23.95
C ASN A 253 11.31 -18.41 -23.42
N ASP A 254 11.34 -18.72 -22.12
CA ASP A 254 10.40 -19.64 -21.50
C ASP A 254 8.96 -19.09 -21.52
N LEU A 255 8.76 -17.79 -21.33
CA LEU A 255 7.45 -17.12 -21.42
C LEU A 255 7.03 -16.75 -22.87
N THR A 256 7.92 -16.96 -23.85
CA THR A 256 7.72 -16.58 -25.26
C THR A 256 7.38 -15.09 -25.43
N ILE A 257 8.21 -14.21 -24.86
CA ILE A 257 8.04 -12.75 -24.86
C ILE A 257 9.02 -12.10 -25.87
N ASP A 258 8.65 -10.95 -26.45
CA ASP A 258 9.54 -10.18 -27.31
C ASP A 258 10.73 -9.58 -26.52
N THR A 259 11.87 -9.45 -27.19
CA THR A 259 13.12 -8.92 -26.59
C THR A 259 12.97 -7.46 -26.16
N ASP A 260 12.19 -6.68 -26.92
CA ASP A 260 11.97 -5.26 -26.63
C ASP A 260 11.26 -5.04 -25.28
N ILE A 261 10.44 -6.00 -24.84
CA ILE A 261 9.72 -5.91 -23.55
C ILE A 261 10.68 -5.93 -22.37
N ILE A 262 11.70 -6.80 -22.37
CA ILE A 262 12.65 -6.82 -21.24
C ILE A 262 13.44 -5.53 -21.17
N ALA A 263 13.92 -5.05 -22.33
CA ALA A 263 14.69 -3.81 -22.39
C ALA A 263 13.85 -2.64 -21.86
N GLN A 264 12.57 -2.58 -22.21
CA GLN A 264 11.64 -1.58 -21.69
C GLN A 264 11.41 -1.73 -20.18
N SER A 265 11.14 -2.93 -19.68
CA SER A 265 10.95 -3.17 -18.23
C SER A 265 12.19 -2.82 -17.41
N MET A 266 13.40 -3.12 -17.91
CA MET A 266 14.66 -2.70 -17.28
C MET A 266 14.81 -1.18 -17.27
N ASN A 267 14.45 -0.50 -18.36
CA ASN A 267 14.51 0.96 -18.40
C ASN A 267 13.49 1.60 -17.46
N ASP A 268 12.27 1.04 -17.40
CA ASP A 268 11.19 1.55 -16.54
C ASP A 268 11.54 1.42 -15.06
N ILE A 269 12.07 0.28 -14.63
CA ILE A 269 12.51 0.08 -13.24
C ILE A 269 13.68 1.02 -12.91
N ASN A 270 14.68 1.14 -13.78
CA ASN A 270 15.82 2.03 -13.54
C ASN A 270 15.38 3.50 -13.41
N LEU A 271 14.50 3.96 -14.29
CA LEU A 271 13.97 5.32 -14.24
C LEU A 271 13.17 5.56 -12.95
N PHE A 272 12.28 4.63 -12.60
CA PHE A 272 11.47 4.72 -11.39
C PHE A 272 12.35 4.81 -10.14
N TYR A 273 13.38 3.97 -10.05
CA TYR A 273 14.26 3.94 -8.90
C TYR A 273 15.18 5.15 -8.82
N ASP A 274 15.74 5.61 -9.93
CA ASP A 274 16.59 6.80 -9.94
C ASP A 274 15.81 8.05 -9.53
N GLU A 275 14.53 8.15 -9.92
CA GLU A 275 13.65 9.25 -9.53
C GLU A 275 13.17 9.15 -8.07
N HIS A 276 13.00 7.94 -7.51
CA HIS A 276 12.25 7.74 -6.26
C HIS A 276 12.97 6.97 -5.15
N LYS A 277 14.26 6.67 -5.28
CA LYS A 277 15.06 5.95 -4.25
C LYS A 277 14.95 6.53 -2.83
N ASP A 278 14.77 7.84 -2.70
CA ASP A 278 14.70 8.53 -1.40
C ASP A 278 13.26 8.56 -0.84
N ASP A 279 12.27 8.28 -1.69
CA ASP A 279 10.85 8.21 -1.35
C ASP A 279 10.42 6.79 -0.92
N VAL A 280 11.17 5.77 -1.34
CA VAL A 280 10.87 4.36 -1.07
C VAL A 280 11.83 3.82 -0.01
N ALA A 281 11.30 3.49 1.15
CA ALA A 281 12.13 3.25 2.32
C ALA A 281 12.92 1.93 2.30
N PHE A 282 12.40 0.85 1.69
CA PHE A 282 13.17 -0.41 1.55
C PHE A 282 14.28 -0.30 0.50
N LEU A 283 14.22 0.73 -0.37
CA LEU A 283 15.24 1.07 -1.35
C LEU A 283 16.31 2.01 -0.79
N SER A 284 16.00 2.71 0.31
CA SER A 284 16.94 3.59 0.96
C SER A 284 17.89 2.78 1.83
N SER A 285 19.20 2.91 1.63
CA SER A 285 20.26 2.28 2.44
C SER A 285 20.37 2.85 3.86
N LYS A 286 19.29 3.42 4.39
CA LYS A 286 19.23 4.02 5.72
C LYS A 286 19.02 2.91 6.75
N ASN A 287 19.75 3.00 7.87
CA ASN A 287 19.51 2.13 9.02
C ASN A 287 18.00 2.12 9.37
N LEU A 288 17.45 0.92 9.54
CA LEU A 288 16.05 0.63 9.85
C LEU A 288 15.46 1.55 10.94
N ALA A 289 16.23 1.87 11.99
CA ALA A 289 15.78 2.75 13.06
C ALA A 289 15.55 4.21 12.60
N GLN A 290 16.42 4.72 11.71
CA GLN A 290 16.28 6.07 11.17
C GLN A 290 15.13 6.14 10.17
N SER A 291 15.01 5.13 9.29
CA SER A 291 13.90 5.02 8.34
C SER A 291 12.55 4.96 9.07
N PHE A 292 12.48 4.19 10.16
CA PHE A 292 11.30 4.15 11.02
C PHE A 292 10.95 5.53 11.58
N TYR A 293 11.92 6.25 12.16
CA TYR A 293 11.69 7.57 12.77
C TYR A 293 11.20 8.61 11.75
N ASP A 294 11.89 8.73 10.60
CA ASP A 294 11.59 9.71 9.56
C ASP A 294 10.17 9.50 9.01
N ASN A 295 9.82 8.25 8.71
CA ASN A 295 8.54 7.91 8.10
C ASN A 295 7.39 7.96 9.11
N SER A 296 7.60 7.45 10.32
CA SER A 296 6.65 7.62 11.43
C SER A 296 6.36 9.10 11.69
N SER A 297 7.38 9.94 11.61
CA SER A 297 7.23 11.38 11.80
C SER A 297 6.36 12.02 10.72
N LYS A 298 6.55 11.63 9.45
CA LYS A 298 5.70 12.08 8.32
C LYS A 298 4.24 11.67 8.53
N VAL A 299 3.99 10.39 8.82
CA VAL A 299 2.63 9.86 9.04
C VAL A 299 1.94 10.56 10.19
N VAL A 300 2.58 10.64 11.35
CA VAL A 300 2.03 11.30 12.55
C VAL A 300 1.72 12.77 12.27
N SER A 301 2.65 13.51 11.67
CA SER A 301 2.46 14.95 11.36
C SER A 301 1.24 15.17 10.47
N LYS A 302 1.04 14.29 9.49
CA LYS A 302 -0.08 14.34 8.55
C LYS A 302 -1.41 13.99 9.20
N LEU A 303 -1.43 12.96 10.06
CA LEU A 303 -2.61 12.58 10.83
C LEU A 303 -3.06 13.72 11.76
N ILE A 304 -2.12 14.39 12.42
CA ILE A 304 -2.39 15.59 13.23
C ILE A 304 -2.97 16.70 12.37
N THR A 305 -2.30 17.04 11.26
CA THR A 305 -2.69 18.17 10.40
C THR A 305 -4.09 17.98 9.80
N ARG A 306 -4.40 16.78 9.31
CA ARG A 306 -5.70 16.46 8.70
C ARG A 306 -6.84 16.45 9.70
N ASN A 307 -6.57 16.02 10.93
CA ASN A 307 -7.55 15.98 12.00
C ASN A 307 -7.51 17.22 12.90
N SER A 308 -6.71 18.23 12.55
CA SER A 308 -6.43 19.44 13.34
C SER A 308 -7.69 20.04 13.96
N LYS A 309 -8.72 20.35 13.16
CA LYS A 309 -9.96 20.94 13.67
C LYS A 309 -10.64 20.10 14.74
N ARG A 310 -10.68 18.78 14.54
CA ARG A 310 -11.32 17.85 15.48
C ARG A 310 -10.45 17.63 16.71
N LEU A 311 -9.14 17.45 16.52
CA LEU A 311 -8.17 17.37 17.60
C LEU A 311 -8.22 18.62 18.49
N ILE A 312 -8.23 19.82 17.93
CA ILE A 312 -8.34 21.07 18.68
C ILE A 312 -9.63 21.08 19.52
N LYS A 313 -10.76 20.70 18.91
CA LYS A 313 -12.04 20.65 19.60
C LYS A 313 -11.98 19.67 20.79
N GLU A 314 -11.60 18.42 20.57
CA GLU A 314 -11.56 17.38 21.60
C GLU A 314 -10.50 17.69 22.69
N LEU A 315 -9.34 18.25 22.30
CA LEU A 315 -8.31 18.68 23.25
C LEU A 315 -8.77 19.85 24.12
N SER A 316 -9.53 20.80 23.55
CA SER A 316 -10.06 21.94 24.32
C SER A 316 -11.06 21.51 25.40
N GLU A 317 -11.69 20.35 25.23
CA GLU A 317 -12.57 19.74 26.23
C GLU A 317 -11.78 19.08 27.38
N SER A 318 -10.46 18.84 27.20
CA SER A 318 -9.55 18.31 28.21
C SER A 318 -8.47 19.33 28.62
N LYS A 319 -8.77 20.13 29.65
CA LYS A 319 -7.84 21.13 30.20
C LYS A 319 -6.50 20.53 30.68
N GLU A 320 -6.53 19.33 31.24
CA GLU A 320 -5.32 18.64 31.71
C GLU A 320 -4.43 18.22 30.52
N ALA A 321 -5.02 17.65 29.46
CA ALA A 321 -4.28 17.25 28.25
C ALA A 321 -3.59 18.45 27.61
N MET A 322 -4.31 19.57 27.49
CA MET A 322 -3.79 20.82 26.95
C MET A 322 -2.59 21.32 27.75
N THR A 323 -2.70 21.29 29.09
CA THR A 323 -1.63 21.74 29.98
C THR A 323 -0.39 20.85 29.86
N LEU A 324 -0.55 19.54 29.85
CA LEU A 324 0.57 18.59 29.74
C LEU A 324 1.24 18.68 28.35
N LEU A 325 0.45 18.84 27.28
CA LEU A 325 0.99 19.05 25.92
C LEU A 325 1.80 20.33 25.84
N ALA A 326 1.30 21.44 26.40
CA ALA A 326 2.04 22.70 26.44
C ALA A 326 3.36 22.55 27.23
N GLN A 327 3.32 21.92 28.41
CA GLN A 327 4.52 21.68 29.22
C GLN A 327 5.55 20.81 28.51
N SER A 328 5.12 19.83 27.70
CA SER A 328 6.02 18.97 26.92
C SER A 328 6.89 19.72 25.90
N THR A 329 6.52 20.96 25.55
CA THR A 329 7.33 21.82 24.67
C THR A 329 8.48 22.51 25.39
N GLN A 330 8.38 22.68 26.71
CA GLN A 330 9.33 23.45 27.52
C GLN A 330 10.22 22.53 28.37
N ARG A 331 9.69 21.40 28.83
CA ARG A 331 10.42 20.42 29.63
C ARG A 331 9.98 19.01 29.29
N ASN A 332 10.80 18.05 29.67
CA ASN A 332 10.39 16.66 29.66
C ASN A 332 9.30 16.45 30.73
N LEU A 333 8.26 15.69 30.36
CA LEU A 333 7.23 15.24 31.29
C LEU A 333 7.81 14.12 32.18
N THR A 334 7.29 14.00 33.40
CA THR A 334 7.61 12.86 34.28
C THR A 334 6.89 11.59 33.78
N ASP A 335 7.31 10.41 34.24
CA ASP A 335 6.67 9.14 33.87
C ASP A 335 5.17 9.13 34.15
N ASP A 336 4.74 9.74 35.27
CA ASP A 336 3.33 9.83 35.65
C ASP A 336 2.56 10.80 34.75
N GLU A 337 3.15 11.96 34.43
CA GLU A 337 2.58 12.92 33.49
C GLU A 337 2.47 12.33 32.09
N GLN A 338 3.47 11.56 31.68
CA GLN A 338 3.50 10.87 30.40
C GLN A 338 2.43 9.79 30.31
N LYS A 339 2.19 9.01 31.37
CA LYS A 339 1.07 8.05 31.39
C LYS A 339 -0.30 8.74 31.32
N LYS A 340 -0.47 9.87 32.01
CA LYS A 340 -1.71 10.64 32.01
C LYS A 340 -2.05 11.20 30.64
N ILE A 341 -1.10 11.90 30.01
CA ILE A 341 -1.28 12.45 28.66
C ILE A 341 -1.54 11.35 27.62
N GLN A 342 -0.85 10.20 27.74
CA GLN A 342 -1.09 9.05 26.85
C GLN A 342 -2.52 8.53 26.96
N THR A 343 -3.02 8.35 28.19
CA THR A 343 -4.39 7.87 28.44
C THR A 343 -5.42 8.85 27.85
N GLN A 344 -5.23 10.15 28.07
CA GLN A 344 -6.15 11.17 27.56
C GLN A 344 -6.13 11.27 26.02
N LEU A 345 -4.95 11.16 25.40
CA LEU A 345 -4.85 11.13 23.94
C LEU A 345 -5.53 9.90 23.36
N LEU A 346 -5.41 8.73 23.99
CA LEU A 346 -6.10 7.51 23.55
C LEU A 346 -7.62 7.68 23.61
N ASP A 347 -8.15 8.34 24.63
CA ASP A 347 -9.59 8.65 24.70
C ASP A 347 -10.05 9.59 23.59
N ILE A 348 -9.24 10.62 23.27
CA ILE A 348 -9.50 11.49 22.12
C ILE A 348 -9.48 10.70 20.81
N PHE A 349 -8.54 9.77 20.64
CA PHE A 349 -8.42 8.96 19.42
C PHE A 349 -9.62 8.04 19.19
N LYS A 350 -10.27 7.54 20.24
CA LYS A 350 -11.53 6.77 20.12
C LYS A 350 -12.61 7.55 19.39
N SER A 351 -12.62 8.88 19.53
CA SER A 351 -13.60 9.73 18.85
C SER A 351 -13.27 9.93 17.37
N ILE A 352 -12.00 9.84 16.95
CA ILE A 352 -11.52 10.20 15.61
C ILE A 352 -11.15 8.92 14.83
N PRO A 353 -11.98 8.43 13.88
CA PRO A 353 -11.75 7.14 13.23
C PRO A 353 -10.37 6.96 12.59
N SER A 354 -9.82 8.00 11.95
CA SER A 354 -8.49 7.93 11.33
C SER A 354 -7.33 7.85 12.33
N LEU A 355 -7.56 8.13 13.61
CA LEU A 355 -6.57 8.00 14.69
C LEU A 355 -6.75 6.69 15.47
N ALA A 356 -7.75 5.87 15.14
CA ALA A 356 -7.95 4.58 15.81
C ALA A 356 -6.75 3.62 15.64
N ILE A 357 -5.91 3.86 14.63
CA ILE A 357 -4.65 3.13 14.41
C ILE A 357 -3.72 3.15 15.64
N PHE A 358 -3.73 4.20 16.45
CA PHE A 358 -2.89 4.30 17.65
C PHE A 358 -3.35 3.37 18.79
N MET A 359 -4.59 2.87 18.73
CA MET A 359 -5.14 1.93 19.71
C MET A 359 -4.80 0.47 19.39
N LEU A 360 -4.24 0.20 18.20
CA LEU A 360 -3.83 -1.15 17.81
C LEU A 360 -2.51 -1.56 18.49
N PRO A 361 -2.21 -2.86 18.63
CA PRO A 361 -1.03 -3.36 19.37
C PRO A 361 0.33 -2.85 18.87
N GLY A 362 0.88 -1.78 19.47
CA GLY A 362 2.13 -1.14 19.07
C GLY A 362 1.95 0.27 18.50
N GLY A 363 0.70 0.73 18.33
CA GLY A 363 0.38 2.10 17.91
C GLY A 363 0.84 3.12 18.94
N MET A 364 0.92 2.67 20.21
CA MET A 364 1.52 3.43 21.30
C MET A 364 3.00 3.79 21.08
N LEU A 365 3.75 3.08 20.22
CA LEU A 365 5.13 3.45 19.88
C LEU A 365 5.23 4.78 19.13
N LEU A 366 4.16 5.17 18.43
CA LEU A 366 4.06 6.43 17.70
C LEU A 366 3.54 7.59 18.57
N LEU A 367 3.00 7.28 19.74
CA LEU A 367 2.39 8.26 20.65
C LEU A 367 3.40 9.34 21.14
N PRO A 368 4.68 9.03 21.41
CA PRO A 368 5.67 10.05 21.72
C PRO A 368 5.87 11.09 20.60
N LEU A 369 5.82 10.66 19.33
CA LEU A 369 5.86 11.59 18.19
C LEU A 369 4.62 12.49 18.19
N PHE A 370 3.46 11.93 18.51
CA PHE A 370 2.19 12.65 18.55
C PHE A 370 2.21 13.75 19.63
N ILE A 371 2.67 13.42 20.84
CA ILE A 371 2.87 14.37 21.94
C ILE A 371 3.87 15.47 21.53
N LYS A 372 4.96 15.10 20.87
CA LYS A 372 5.99 16.04 20.40
C LYS A 372 5.49 16.98 19.30
N PHE A 373 4.61 16.52 18.42
CA PHE A 373 4.21 17.26 17.21
C PHE A 373 2.89 18.02 17.34
N ILE A 374 1.95 17.61 18.20
CA ILE A 374 0.69 18.35 18.42
C ILE A 374 0.96 19.83 18.68
N PRO A 375 1.81 20.22 19.66
CA PRO A 375 2.00 21.63 19.98
C PRO A 375 2.61 22.42 18.83
N LYS A 376 3.46 21.77 18.02
CA LYS A 376 4.16 22.39 16.88
C LYS A 376 3.24 22.58 15.68
N LEU A 377 2.32 21.64 15.43
CA LEU A 377 1.46 21.63 14.25
C LEU A 377 0.09 22.26 14.49
N LEU A 378 -0.33 22.37 15.76
CA LEU A 378 -1.56 23.06 16.17
C LEU A 378 -1.26 24.31 17.04
N PRO A 379 -0.32 25.20 16.67
CA PRO A 379 0.16 26.24 17.57
C PRO A 379 -0.94 27.23 17.99
N SER A 380 -1.95 27.45 17.15
CA SER A 380 -3.10 28.30 17.48
C SER A 380 -3.94 27.79 18.66
N ALA A 381 -3.85 26.51 19.01
CA ALA A 381 -4.54 25.98 20.18
C ALA A 381 -3.77 26.26 21.48
N PHE A 382 -2.48 26.60 21.41
CA PHE A 382 -1.58 26.73 22.56
C PHE A 382 -1.02 28.14 22.73
N ASP A 383 -1.30 29.05 21.80
CA ASP A 383 -0.85 30.44 21.82
C ASP A 383 -2.04 31.39 21.68
N ASP A 384 -2.58 31.83 22.83
CA ASP A 384 -3.71 32.77 22.92
C ASP A 384 -3.41 34.15 22.30
N ASN A 385 -2.13 34.48 22.06
CA ASN A 385 -1.70 35.78 21.55
C ASN A 385 -1.33 35.76 20.05
N ARG A 386 -1.59 34.65 19.36
CA ARG A 386 -1.24 34.52 17.94
C ARG A 386 -2.12 35.41 17.06
N ILE A 387 -1.46 36.25 16.25
CA ILE A 387 -2.12 37.04 15.21
C ILE A 387 -2.38 36.11 14.01
N ASP A 388 -3.64 35.94 13.62
CA ASP A 388 -4.02 35.15 12.43
C ASP A 388 -3.51 35.85 11.16
N ASP A 389 -2.54 35.24 10.48
CA ASP A 389 -2.14 35.67 9.15
C ASP A 389 -3.30 35.42 8.17
N GLN A 390 -4.07 36.47 7.91
CA GLN A 390 -5.08 36.46 6.87
C GLN A 390 -4.42 36.16 5.52
N LYS A 391 -5.00 35.17 4.83
CA LYS A 391 -4.76 34.78 3.44
C LYS A 391 -4.35 35.97 2.58
N LYS A 392 -3.08 36.05 2.19
CA LYS A 392 -2.71 36.67 0.92
C LYS A 392 -3.14 35.72 -0.19
N ASN A 393 -4.33 35.98 -0.72
CA ASN A 393 -4.66 35.58 -2.09
C ASN A 393 -3.85 36.51 -2.99
N ASP A 394 -2.90 35.95 -3.72
CA ASP A 394 -2.50 36.43 -5.05
C ASP A 394 -2.53 35.23 -6.00
#